data_AF-A0A1Q3R8N8-F1
#
_entry.id   AF-A0A1Q3R8N8-F1
#
_cell.length_a   1.000
_cell.length_b   1.000
_cell.length_c   1.000
_cell.angle_alpha   90.00
_cell.angle_beta   90.00
_cell.angle_gamma   90.00
#
_symmetry.space_group_name_H-M   'P 1'
#
loop_
_entity.id
_entity.type
_entity.pdbx_description
1 polymer ?
#
loop_
_entity_poly.entity_id
_entity_poly.type
_entity_poly.pdbx_seq_one_letter_code
_entity_poly.pdbx_strand_id
1 'polypeptide(L)'
;MAIDDEAPARPLPRFVPTLTEVVVSTPAPAPAPAAEDLSPAMPPAPHLPPAALPVPHAPAAAAPAPRTEPPDLVEALLARLGPELERQIAEAVGRVLHEQMLGFNGRVRKAVADVVHDAMASALLHHGAGTDVGENPVKWPSDT
;
A
#
# COMPACT_ATOMS: atom_id res chain seq x y z
N MET A 1 -4.67 27.81 53.08
CA MET A 1 -3.59 27.35 52.19
C MET A 1 -4.11 26.12 51.45
N ALA A 2 -3.96 26.08 50.12
CA ALA A 2 -3.87 24.80 49.41
C ALA A 2 -2.56 24.11 49.86
N ILE A 3 -2.24 22.83 49.62
CA ILE A 3 -2.28 21.95 48.43
C ILE A 3 -1.98 20.52 49.00
N ASP A 4 -2.16 19.37 48.35
CA ASP A 4 -2.44 18.99 46.96
C ASP A 4 -3.29 17.70 46.98
N ASP A 5 -4.20 17.54 46.01
CA ASP A 5 -4.90 16.27 45.75
C ASP A 5 -4.07 15.48 44.72
N GLU A 6 -3.18 14.60 45.19
CA GLU A 6 -2.28 13.84 44.31
C GLU A 6 -3.04 12.70 43.59
N ALA A 7 -3.82 13.07 42.57
CA ALA A 7 -4.42 12.13 41.66
C ALA A 7 -3.31 11.35 40.90
N PRO A 8 -3.32 9.99 40.89
CA PRO A 8 -2.26 9.22 40.28
C PRO A 8 -2.16 9.50 38.77
N ALA A 9 -1.02 10.05 38.36
CA ALA A 9 -0.76 10.43 36.98
C ALA A 9 -0.84 9.20 36.05
N ARG A 10 -1.91 9.13 35.25
CA ARG A 10 -2.07 8.04 34.27
C ARG A 10 -0.97 8.15 33.19
N PRO A 11 -0.13 7.12 32.99
CA PRO A 11 0.92 7.18 31.97
C PRO A 11 0.31 7.26 30.57
N LEU A 12 0.73 8.26 29.81
CA LEU A 12 0.32 8.44 28.42
C LEU A 12 0.80 7.24 27.56
N PRO A 13 -0.04 6.67 26.68
CA PRO A 13 0.35 5.55 25.83
C PRO A 13 1.45 5.98 24.83
N ARG A 14 2.57 5.25 24.81
CA ARG A 14 3.78 5.59 24.03
C ARG A 14 3.92 4.79 22.73
N PHE A 15 2.81 4.44 22.07
CA PHE A 15 2.84 3.70 20.81
C PHE A 15 2.40 4.57 19.63
N VAL A 16 3.37 5.27 19.06
CA VAL A 16 3.28 5.86 17.72
C VAL A 16 4.19 5.03 16.81
N PRO A 17 3.67 4.10 15.98
CA PRO A 17 4.49 3.38 15.03
C PRO A 17 4.92 4.32 13.89
N THR A 18 6.21 4.69 13.88
CA THR A 18 6.80 5.49 12.80
C THR A 18 7.13 4.61 11.60
N LEU A 19 6.17 4.43 10.70
CA LEU A 19 6.41 3.79 9.40
C LEU A 19 7.07 4.78 8.44
N THR A 20 8.41 4.79 8.45
CA THR A 20 9.24 5.53 7.49
C THR A 20 9.88 4.54 6.53
N GLU A 21 9.16 4.12 5.49
CA GLU A 21 9.77 3.32 4.41
C GLU A 21 10.58 4.23 3.48
N VAL A 22 11.84 3.87 3.25
CA VAL A 22 12.75 4.57 2.32
C VAL A 22 12.82 3.75 1.03
N VAL A 23 12.17 4.25 -0.02
CA VAL A 23 12.26 3.64 -1.36
C VAL A 23 13.63 3.93 -1.96
N VAL A 24 14.54 2.96 -1.86
CA VAL A 24 15.77 2.95 -2.67
C VAL A 24 15.41 2.50 -4.07
N SER A 25 15.34 3.46 -4.99
CA SER A 25 15.31 3.18 -6.43
C SER A 25 16.67 2.62 -6.86
N THR A 26 16.78 1.29 -6.94
CA THR A 26 17.96 0.67 -7.57
C THR A 26 17.88 0.88 -9.09
N PRO A 27 18.90 1.44 -9.75
CA PRO A 27 18.89 1.59 -11.20
C PRO A 27 19.05 0.21 -11.86
N ALA A 28 18.21 -0.08 -12.85
CA ALA A 28 18.30 -1.31 -13.61
C ALA A 28 19.64 -1.39 -14.39
N PRO A 29 20.36 -2.52 -14.36
CA PRO A 29 21.58 -2.67 -15.13
C PRO A 29 21.25 -2.88 -16.61
N ALA A 30 21.68 -1.94 -17.46
CA ALA A 30 21.63 -2.09 -18.91
C ALA A 30 22.84 -2.90 -19.42
N PRO A 31 22.64 -3.87 -20.32
CA PRO A 31 23.68 -4.37 -21.19
C PRO A 31 23.42 -4.03 -22.66
N ALA A 32 24.46 -3.57 -23.33
CA ALA A 32 24.61 -3.41 -24.79
C ALA A 32 26.11 -3.62 -25.12
N PRO A 33 26.53 -3.82 -26.38
CA PRO A 33 25.90 -4.53 -27.51
C PRO A 33 26.85 -5.54 -28.22
N ALA A 34 26.31 -6.51 -28.98
CA ALA A 34 26.96 -7.30 -30.07
C ALA A 34 25.84 -8.10 -30.80
N ALA A 35 25.66 -8.09 -32.13
CA ALA A 35 26.52 -8.63 -33.21
C ALA A 35 26.71 -10.17 -33.09
N GLU A 36 26.38 -11.03 -34.06
CA GLU A 36 25.99 -10.85 -35.48
C GLU A 36 25.15 -12.03 -36.03
N ASP A 37 24.79 -11.91 -37.32
CA ASP A 37 23.99 -12.80 -38.20
C ASP A 37 22.47 -12.87 -37.92
N LEU A 38 21.59 -13.29 -38.85
CA LEU A 38 21.81 -13.82 -40.23
C LEU A 38 20.74 -13.29 -41.22
N SER A 39 21.05 -13.28 -42.51
CA SER A 39 20.13 -13.16 -43.66
C SER A 39 20.77 -13.76 -44.93
N PRO A 40 20.05 -14.08 -46.03
CA PRO A 40 18.70 -13.63 -46.41
C PRO A 40 17.76 -14.72 -47.03
N ALA A 41 16.53 -14.33 -47.38
CA ALA A 41 15.76 -14.96 -48.46
C ALA A 41 14.87 -13.91 -49.18
N MET A 42 15.01 -13.79 -50.51
CA MET A 42 14.38 -12.76 -51.34
C MET A 42 13.72 -13.39 -52.57
N PRO A 43 12.47 -13.04 -52.93
CA PRO A 43 11.94 -13.17 -54.28
C PRO A 43 12.19 -11.88 -55.11
N PRO A 44 12.28 -11.97 -56.45
CA PRO A 44 13.05 -11.01 -57.25
C PRO A 44 12.32 -9.71 -57.60
N ALA A 45 13.08 -8.63 -57.72
CA ALA A 45 12.63 -7.35 -58.28
C ALA A 45 12.78 -7.32 -59.82
N PRO A 46 11.70 -7.03 -60.59
CA PRO A 46 11.81 -6.73 -62.01
C PRO A 46 12.01 -5.21 -62.26
N HIS A 47 13.24 -4.87 -62.62
CA HIS A 47 13.65 -3.88 -63.63
C HIS A 47 12.95 -2.49 -63.67
N LEU A 48 13.71 -1.44 -63.38
CA LEU A 48 13.40 -0.05 -63.74
C LEU A 48 13.50 0.19 -65.26
N PRO A 49 12.60 1.00 -65.84
CA PRO A 49 12.91 1.93 -66.92
C PRO A 49 12.93 3.39 -66.41
N PRO A 50 13.49 4.35 -67.19
CA PRO A 50 14.02 5.61 -66.64
C PRO A 50 13.10 6.84 -66.80
N ALA A 51 13.60 7.95 -66.24
CA ALA A 51 13.31 9.35 -66.58
C ALA A 51 12.05 10.02 -65.99
N ALA A 52 12.31 10.84 -64.97
CA ALA A 52 11.89 12.23 -64.85
C ALA A 52 10.45 12.64 -65.23
N LEU A 53 9.66 12.97 -64.21
CA LEU A 53 8.82 14.17 -64.22
C LEU A 53 9.16 15.00 -62.97
N PRO A 54 9.52 16.29 -63.09
CA PRO A 54 9.61 17.17 -61.93
C PRO A 54 8.20 17.42 -61.41
N VAL A 55 7.82 16.75 -60.31
CA VAL A 55 6.65 17.18 -59.53
C VAL A 55 6.87 18.62 -59.09
N PRO A 56 5.93 19.55 -59.37
CA PRO A 56 6.03 20.90 -58.85
C PRO A 56 6.10 20.84 -57.33
N HIS A 57 7.14 21.43 -56.74
CA HIS A 57 7.20 21.61 -55.30
C HIS A 57 6.05 22.52 -54.87
N ALA A 58 4.93 21.92 -54.45
CA ALA A 58 4.04 22.58 -53.52
C ALA A 58 4.88 23.00 -52.31
N PRO A 59 4.74 24.23 -51.79
CA PRO A 59 5.55 24.69 -50.67
C PRO A 59 5.35 23.72 -49.51
N ALA A 60 6.45 23.20 -48.97
CA ALA A 60 6.40 22.30 -47.83
C ALA A 60 5.67 23.03 -46.69
N ALA A 61 4.43 22.61 -46.41
CA ALA A 61 3.70 23.07 -45.26
C ALA A 61 4.55 22.72 -44.04
N ALA A 62 5.07 23.74 -43.36
CA ALA A 62 6.00 23.57 -42.26
C ALA A 62 5.38 22.59 -41.24
N ALA A 63 6.11 21.51 -40.94
CA ALA A 63 5.71 20.61 -39.87
C ALA A 63 5.48 21.46 -38.62
N PRO A 64 4.31 21.36 -37.95
CA PRO A 64 4.02 22.21 -36.81
C PRO A 64 5.08 21.94 -35.75
N ALA A 65 5.88 22.96 -35.44
CA ALA A 65 6.85 22.91 -34.36
C ALA A 65 6.17 22.43 -33.07
N PRO A 66 6.87 21.69 -32.19
CA PRO A 66 6.29 21.27 -30.92
C PRO A 66 5.81 22.51 -30.17
N ARG A 67 4.49 22.60 -29.96
CA ARG A 67 3.90 23.73 -29.25
C ARG A 67 4.33 23.60 -27.78
N THR A 68 5.27 24.45 -27.37
CA THR A 68 5.48 24.73 -25.96
C THR A 68 4.21 25.38 -25.44
N GLU A 69 3.38 24.60 -24.76
CA GLU A 69 2.21 25.10 -24.03
C GLU A 69 2.68 26.23 -23.09
N PRO A 70 2.05 27.41 -23.10
CA PRO A 70 2.50 28.51 -22.26
C PRO A 70 2.30 28.13 -20.78
N PRO A 71 3.30 28.36 -19.90
CA PRO A 71 3.25 27.92 -18.50
C PRO A 71 2.03 28.50 -17.74
N ASP A 72 1.59 29.70 -18.12
CA ASP A 72 0.38 30.37 -17.65
C ASP A 72 -0.90 29.52 -17.80
N LEU A 73 -1.00 28.69 -18.85
CA LEU A 73 -2.15 27.79 -19.05
C LEU A 73 -2.18 26.66 -18.00
N VAL A 74 -1.02 26.10 -17.68
CA VAL A 74 -0.89 25.04 -16.66
C VAL A 74 -1.17 25.61 -15.28
N GLU A 75 -0.67 26.80 -14.99
CA GLU A 75 -0.89 27.49 -13.72
C GLU A 75 -2.37 27.88 -13.53
N ALA A 76 -3.03 28.41 -14.57
CA ALA A 76 -4.47 28.67 -14.56
C ALA A 76 -5.32 27.39 -14.45
N LEU A 77 -4.89 26.30 -15.07
CA LEU A 77 -5.55 25.00 -14.95
C LEU A 77 -5.44 24.43 -13.53
N LEU A 78 -4.25 24.48 -12.92
CA LEU A 78 -4.01 24.06 -11.55
C LEU A 78 -4.77 24.93 -10.54
N ALA A 79 -4.79 26.25 -10.73
CA ALA A 79 -5.56 27.17 -9.89
C ALA A 79 -7.06 26.86 -9.91
N ARG A 80 -7.60 26.36 -11.03
CA ARG A 80 -9.00 25.92 -11.14
C ARG A 80 -9.25 24.50 -10.64
N LEU A 81 -8.30 23.57 -10.84
CA LEU A 81 -8.45 22.16 -10.46
C LEU A 81 -8.13 21.89 -8.99
N GLY A 82 -7.23 22.64 -8.35
CA GLY A 82 -6.81 22.41 -6.97
C GLY A 82 -7.99 22.30 -5.99
N PRO A 83 -8.85 23.34 -5.88
CA PRO A 83 -10.02 23.31 -4.98
C PRO A 83 -11.06 22.24 -5.33
N GLU A 84 -11.16 21.87 -6.62
CA GLU A 84 -12.05 20.80 -7.09
C GLU A 84 -11.54 19.43 -6.64
N LEU A 85 -10.24 19.16 -6.84
CA LEU A 85 -9.57 17.94 -6.42
C LEU A 85 -9.56 17.80 -4.89
N GLU A 86 -9.29 18.88 -4.15
CA GLU A 86 -9.34 18.88 -2.68
C GLU A 86 -10.73 18.46 -2.16
N ARG A 87 -11.81 18.98 -2.76
CA ARG A 87 -13.17 18.58 -2.41
C ARG A 87 -13.44 17.11 -2.72
N GLN A 88 -13.03 16.63 -3.91
CA GLN A 88 -13.20 15.23 -4.31
C GLN A 88 -12.40 14.27 -3.41
N ILE A 89 -11.18 14.64 -3.02
CA ILE A 89 -10.34 13.89 -2.09
C ILE A 89 -11.00 13.85 -0.71
N ALA A 90 -11.45 14.98 -0.17
CA ALA A 90 -12.12 15.04 1.12
C ALA A 90 -13.39 14.17 1.16
N GLU A 91 -14.19 14.18 0.09
CA GLU A 91 -15.40 13.35 -0.02
C GLU A 91 -15.06 11.86 -0.14
N ALA A 92 -14.07 11.48 -0.97
CA ALA A 92 -13.64 10.10 -1.12
C ALA A 92 -13.07 9.53 0.20
N VAL A 93 -12.20 10.30 0.88
CA VAL A 93 -11.68 9.95 2.21
C VAL A 93 -12.83 9.81 3.22
N GLY A 94 -13.80 10.72 3.22
CA GLY A 94 -14.97 10.66 4.10
C GLY A 94 -15.79 9.37 3.93
N ARG A 95 -16.06 8.95 2.69
CA ARG A 95 -16.75 7.67 2.40
C ARG A 95 -15.96 6.47 2.92
N VAL A 96 -14.67 6.39 2.61
CA VAL A 96 -13.80 5.29 3.05
C VAL A 96 -13.71 5.22 4.57
N LEU A 97 -13.57 6.36 5.27
CA LEU A 97 -13.56 6.39 6.74
C LEU A 97 -14.90 5.90 7.32
N HIS A 98 -16.03 6.30 6.74
CA HIS A 98 -17.35 5.85 7.17
C HIS A 98 -17.51 4.33 7.03
N GLU A 99 -17.14 3.77 5.87
CA GLU A 99 -17.14 2.32 5.61
C GLU A 99 -16.21 1.56 6.58
N GLN A 100 -15.02 2.10 6.85
CA GLN A 100 -14.08 1.46 7.79
C GLN A 100 -14.58 1.52 9.23
N MET A 101 -15.18 2.63 9.69
CA MET A 101 -15.78 2.71 11.02
C MET A 101 -16.92 1.68 11.19
N LEU A 102 -17.76 1.52 10.18
CA LEU A 102 -18.87 0.55 10.18
C LEU A 102 -18.37 -0.90 10.36
N GLY A 103 -17.30 -1.27 9.66
CA GLY A 103 -16.68 -2.60 9.78
C GLY A 103 -15.76 -2.78 11.00
N PHE A 104 -15.21 -1.70 11.57
CA PHE A 104 -14.19 -1.76 12.61
C PHE A 104 -14.70 -2.38 13.91
N ASN A 105 -15.85 -1.94 14.44
CA ASN A 105 -16.34 -2.40 15.75
C ASN A 105 -16.62 -3.91 15.75
N GLY A 106 -17.17 -4.46 14.66
CA GLY A 106 -17.38 -5.91 14.51
C GLY A 106 -16.09 -6.70 14.48
N ARG A 107 -15.07 -6.23 13.75
CA ARG A 107 -13.73 -6.85 13.71
C ARG A 107 -13.05 -6.83 15.09
N VAL A 108 -13.13 -5.72 15.83
CA VAL A 108 -12.60 -5.62 17.20
C VAL A 108 -13.32 -6.58 18.15
N ARG A 109 -14.67 -6.62 18.15
CA ARG A 109 -15.43 -7.56 18.99
C ARG A 109 -15.06 -9.01 18.70
N LYS A 110 -14.92 -9.37 17.43
CA LYS A 110 -14.47 -10.71 17.02
C LYS A 110 -13.08 -11.02 17.57
N ALA A 111 -12.10 -10.15 17.32
CA ALA A 111 -10.73 -10.38 17.80
C ALA A 111 -10.64 -10.49 19.32
N VAL A 112 -11.42 -9.68 20.07
CA VAL A 112 -11.51 -9.78 21.53
C VAL A 112 -12.15 -11.12 21.96
N ALA A 113 -13.22 -11.56 21.30
CA ALA A 113 -13.86 -12.84 21.60
C ALA A 113 -12.92 -14.03 21.31
N ASP A 114 -12.20 -14.00 20.20
CA ASP A 114 -11.22 -15.02 19.83
C ASP A 114 -10.09 -15.13 20.89
N VAL A 115 -9.57 -13.99 21.37
CA VAL A 115 -8.55 -13.93 22.45
C VAL A 115 -9.09 -14.41 23.80
N VAL A 116 -10.32 -14.02 24.17
CA VAL A 116 -10.94 -14.48 25.43
C VAL A 116 -11.19 -15.99 25.41
N HIS A 117 -11.62 -16.53 24.28
CA HIS A 117 -11.82 -17.97 24.11
C HIS A 117 -10.51 -18.76 24.22
N ASP A 118 -9.43 -18.28 23.60
CA ASP A 118 -8.10 -18.89 23.69
C ASP A 118 -7.53 -18.86 25.12
N ALA A 119 -7.69 -17.73 25.82
CA ALA A 119 -7.32 -17.59 27.23
C ALA A 119 -8.14 -18.53 28.14
N MET A 120 -9.44 -18.68 27.90
CA MET A 120 -10.30 -19.62 28.63
C MET A 120 -9.91 -21.08 28.37
N ALA A 121 -9.70 -21.47 27.12
CA ALA A 121 -9.24 -22.81 26.75
C ALA A 121 -7.90 -23.13 27.42
N SER A 122 -6.95 -22.19 27.38
CA SER A 122 -5.67 -22.28 28.09
C SER A 122 -5.87 -22.46 29.59
N ALA A 123 -6.70 -21.63 30.25
CA ALA A 123 -6.95 -21.73 31.69
C ALA A 123 -7.57 -23.08 32.09
N LEU A 124 -8.50 -23.62 31.28
CA LEU A 124 -9.11 -24.93 31.53
C LEU A 124 -8.09 -26.08 31.41
N LEU A 125 -7.19 -26.03 30.42
CA LEU A 125 -6.10 -27.01 30.27
C LEU A 125 -5.13 -26.99 31.46
N HIS A 126 -4.77 -25.79 31.96
CA HIS A 126 -3.91 -25.65 33.14
C HIS A 126 -4.64 -26.07 34.43
N HIS A 127 -5.96 -25.87 34.54
CA HIS A 127 -6.74 -26.28 35.70
C HIS A 127 -6.88 -27.80 35.79
N GLY A 128 -7.19 -28.49 34.68
CA GLY A 128 -7.29 -29.95 34.64
C GLY A 128 -5.98 -30.67 34.94
N ALA A 129 -4.83 -30.05 34.64
CA ALA A 129 -3.51 -30.57 35.01
C ALA A 129 -3.20 -30.44 36.52
N GLY A 130 -3.91 -29.57 37.24
CA GLY A 130 -3.72 -29.35 38.68
C GLY A 130 -4.54 -30.27 39.59
N THR A 131 -5.59 -30.91 39.07
CA THR A 131 -6.52 -31.74 39.87
C THR A 131 -6.10 -33.20 40.04
N ASP A 132 -5.16 -33.71 39.23
CA ASP A 132 -4.74 -35.12 39.23
C ASP A 132 -3.73 -35.48 40.36
N VAL A 133 -3.10 -34.46 40.97
CA VAL A 133 -1.99 -34.64 41.93
C VAL A 133 -2.46 -34.76 43.40
N GLY A 134 -3.78 -34.72 43.66
CA GLY A 134 -4.36 -34.59 45.00
C GLY A 134 -4.76 -35.89 45.73
N GLU A 135 -5.11 -36.97 45.02
CA GLU A 135 -5.64 -38.20 45.64
C GLU A 135 -4.55 -39.18 46.08
N ASN A 136 -3.79 -38.81 47.11
CA ASN A 136 -3.05 -39.79 47.91
C ASN A 136 -3.83 -40.08 49.21
N PRO A 137 -4.53 -41.22 49.33
CA PRO A 137 -5.29 -41.53 50.54
C PRO A 137 -4.34 -41.77 51.71
N VAL A 138 -4.22 -40.77 52.59
CA VAL A 138 -3.60 -40.90 53.91
C VAL A 138 -4.43 -41.89 54.73
N LYS A 139 -4.00 -43.14 54.64
CA LYS A 139 -4.43 -44.28 55.43
C LYS A 139 -4.17 -43.99 56.91
N TRP A 140 -5.24 -43.62 57.62
CA TRP A 140 -5.24 -43.45 59.06
C TRP A 140 -4.82 -44.75 59.77
N PRO A 141 -3.80 -44.73 60.66
CA PRO A 141 -3.61 -45.82 61.60
C PRO A 141 -4.76 -45.80 62.61
N SER A 142 -5.51 -46.90 62.67
CA SER A 142 -6.45 -47.17 63.75
C SER A 142 -5.67 -47.83 64.89
N ASP A 143 -5.70 -47.24 66.09
CA ASP A 143 -5.33 -47.85 67.38
C ASP A 143 -6.26 -47.20 68.42
N THR A 144 -7.22 -47.95 69.00
CA THR A 144 -7.11 -48.81 70.21
C THR A 144 -7.03 -48.01 71.50
#